data_AF-A0A6C0I307-F1
#
_entry.id   AF-A0A6C0I307-F1
#
_cell.length_a   1.000
_cell.length_b   1.000
_cell.length_c   1.000
_cell.angle_alpha   90.00
_cell.angle_beta   90.00
_cell.angle_gamma   90.00
#
_symmetry.space_group_name_H-M   'P 1'
#
loop_
_entity.id
_entity.type
_entity.pdbx_description
1 polymer ?
#
loop_
_entity_poly.entity_id
_entity_poly.type
_entity_poly.pdbx_seq_one_letter_code
_entity_poly.pdbx_strand_id
1 'polypeptide(L)'
;MNPCSYLTATTLFLLFPVYFYFQSKSKNTYETALVSLLVINIILSFLFWNDPKPQSVIHTLDGIFAKLSFVLFSIYILFIKDIHGLWWLISLFLFMLSATAFYVSNMHSKIDWCSRDHLLFHAIFHILISLGCSIAFIPIYSRI
;
A
#
# COMPACT_ATOMS: atom_id res chain seq x y z
N MET A 1 -6.45 -19.61 15.76
CA MET A 1 -5.81 -18.83 14.67
C MET A 1 -4.90 -17.79 15.30
N ASN A 2 -3.70 -17.57 14.76
CA ASN A 2 -2.83 -16.50 15.21
C ASN A 2 -3.56 -15.16 14.98
N PRO A 3 -3.72 -14.27 15.98
CA PRO A 3 -4.38 -12.99 15.79
C PRO A 3 -3.74 -12.18 14.65
N CYS A 4 -2.43 -12.31 14.42
CA CYS A 4 -1.76 -11.65 13.30
C CYS A 4 -2.28 -12.08 11.91
N SER A 5 -2.91 -13.25 11.78
CA SER A 5 -3.38 -13.77 10.48
C SER A 5 -4.58 -13.03 9.90
N TYR A 6 -5.24 -12.13 10.65
CA TYR A 6 -6.31 -11.32 10.06
C TYR A 6 -5.79 -10.30 9.03
N LEU A 7 -4.51 -9.94 9.09
CA LEU A 7 -3.91 -9.01 8.12
C LEU A 7 -3.80 -9.60 6.70
N THR A 8 -3.93 -10.93 6.57
CA THR A 8 -4.15 -11.59 5.28
C THR A 8 -5.40 -11.05 4.58
N ALA A 9 -6.48 -10.79 5.33
CA ALA A 9 -7.71 -10.23 4.77
C ALA A 9 -7.52 -8.78 4.31
N THR A 10 -6.80 -7.96 5.09
CA THR A 10 -6.58 -6.55 4.73
C THR A 10 -5.60 -6.42 3.56
N THR A 11 -4.70 -7.38 3.37
CA THR A 11 -3.82 -7.48 2.19
C THR A 11 -4.63 -7.56 0.89
N LEU A 12 -5.83 -8.15 0.90
CA LEU A 12 -6.70 -8.21 -0.28
C LEU A 12 -7.14 -6.82 -0.77
N PHE A 13 -7.18 -5.80 0.10
CA PHE A 13 -7.48 -4.43 -0.34
C PHE A 13 -6.43 -3.91 -1.33
N LEU A 14 -5.19 -4.39 -1.27
CA LEU A 14 -4.16 -4.00 -2.23
C LEU A 14 -4.47 -4.47 -3.66
N LEU A 15 -5.43 -5.37 -3.87
CA LEU A 15 -5.92 -5.74 -5.19
C LEU A 15 -6.74 -4.63 -5.88
N PHE A 16 -7.28 -3.66 -5.13
CA PHE A 16 -8.03 -2.55 -5.72
C PHE A 16 -7.20 -1.73 -6.73
N PRO A 17 -6.00 -1.23 -6.39
CA PRO A 17 -5.17 -0.54 -7.36
C PRO A 17 -4.83 -1.42 -8.59
N VAL A 18 -4.62 -2.72 -8.38
CA VAL A 18 -4.40 -3.68 -9.50
C VAL A 18 -5.63 -3.75 -10.41
N TYR A 19 -6.83 -3.84 -9.83
CA TYR A 19 -8.08 -3.81 -10.58
C TYR A 19 -8.22 -2.52 -11.40
N PHE A 20 -8.00 -1.35 -10.79
CA PHE A 20 -8.07 -0.07 -11.51
C PHE A 20 -7.04 0.03 -12.64
N TYR A 21 -5.82 -0.49 -12.45
CA TYR A 21 -4.83 -0.56 -13.52
C TYR A 21 -5.34 -1.34 -14.75
N PHE A 22 -5.98 -2.49 -14.53
CA PHE A 22 -6.54 -3.27 -15.65
C PHE A 22 -7.68 -2.54 -16.36
N GLN A 23 -8.51 -1.79 -15.62
CA GLN A 23 -9.59 -0.96 -16.18
C GLN A 23 -9.09 0.31 -16.90
N SER A 24 -7.86 0.76 -16.64
CA SER A 24 -7.31 1.94 -17.31
C SER A 24 -7.10 1.69 -18.80
N LYS A 25 -7.61 2.60 -19.65
CA LYS A 25 -7.46 2.56 -21.11
C LYS A 25 -6.04 2.90 -21.57
N SER A 26 -5.32 3.71 -20.79
CA SER A 26 -3.94 4.11 -21.06
C SER A 26 -3.07 3.56 -19.94
N LYS A 27 -2.02 2.84 -20.30
CA LYS A 27 -1.05 2.26 -19.38
C LYS A 27 0.32 2.75 -19.80
N ASN A 28 1.03 3.44 -18.93
CA ASN A 28 2.41 3.81 -19.20
C ASN A 28 3.40 2.82 -18.55
N THR A 29 4.68 2.92 -18.93
CA THR A 29 5.74 2.02 -18.43
C THR A 29 5.93 2.14 -16.92
N TYR A 30 5.81 3.35 -16.36
CA TYR A 30 5.93 3.59 -14.91
C TYR A 30 4.80 2.90 -14.14
N GLU A 31 3.56 3.04 -14.59
CA GLU A 31 2.37 2.40 -14.01
C GLU A 31 2.46 0.88 -14.06
N THR A 32 2.99 0.36 -15.17
CA THR A 32 3.20 -1.09 -15.32
C THR A 32 4.23 -1.60 -14.31
N ALA A 33 5.37 -0.90 -14.16
CA ALA A 33 6.39 -1.24 -13.18
C ALA A 33 5.85 -1.14 -11.74
N LEU A 34 5.07 -0.09 -11.43
CA LEU A 34 4.43 0.10 -10.13
C LEU A 34 3.43 -1.02 -9.81
N VAL A 35 2.60 -1.44 -10.77
CA VAL A 35 1.67 -2.56 -10.55
C VAL A 35 2.42 -3.88 -10.38
N SER A 36 3.50 -4.12 -11.14
CA SER A 36 4.32 -5.32 -10.96
C SER A 36 4.93 -5.37 -9.56
N LEU A 37 5.45 -4.24 -9.08
CA LEU A 37 5.97 -4.11 -7.72
C LEU A 37 4.89 -4.37 -6.66
N LEU A 38 3.68 -3.82 -6.86
CA LEU A 38 2.54 -4.04 -5.98
C LEU A 38 2.11 -5.51 -5.95
N VAL A 39 2.08 -6.20 -7.09
CA VAL A 39 1.76 -7.64 -7.17
C VAL A 39 2.79 -8.47 -6.39
N ILE A 40 4.08 -8.16 -6.52
CA ILE A 40 5.13 -8.80 -5.71
C ILE A 40 4.86 -8.55 -4.22
N ASN A 41 4.53 -7.32 -3.85
CA ASN A 41 4.23 -6.96 -2.47
C ASN A 41 3.02 -7.74 -1.93
N ILE A 42 1.94 -7.88 -2.71
CA ILE A 42 0.75 -8.66 -2.32
C ILE A 42 1.10 -10.13 -2.08
N ILE A 43 1.92 -10.73 -2.95
CA ILE A 43 2.34 -12.13 -2.79
C ILE A 43 3.16 -12.29 -1.51
N LEU A 44 4.14 -11.41 -1.27
CA LEU A 44 4.98 -11.45 -0.07
C LEU A 44 4.16 -11.23 1.21
N SER A 45 3.29 -10.23 1.23
CA SER A 45 2.40 -9.95 2.36
C SER A 45 1.47 -11.14 2.64
N PHE A 46 0.89 -11.75 1.60
CA PHE A 46 0.01 -12.91 1.78
C PHE A 46 0.76 -14.13 2.34
N LEU A 47 1.94 -14.43 1.79
CA LEU A 47 2.80 -15.50 2.30
C LEU A 47 3.20 -15.26 3.76
N PHE A 48 3.52 -14.02 4.10
CA PHE A 48 3.89 -13.65 5.47
C PHE A 48 2.72 -13.76 6.45
N TRP A 49 1.58 -13.13 6.15
CA TRP A 49 0.45 -13.07 7.09
C TRP A 49 -0.28 -14.41 7.26
N ASN A 50 -0.13 -15.34 6.30
CA ASN A 50 -0.64 -16.69 6.44
C ASN A 50 0.10 -17.51 7.51
N ASP A 51 1.41 -17.29 7.69
CA ASP A 51 2.25 -17.89 8.74
C ASP A 51 3.20 -16.84 9.34
N PRO A 52 2.69 -15.93 10.19
CA PRO A 52 3.42 -14.74 10.60
C PRO A 52 4.55 -15.10 11.57
N LYS A 53 5.75 -15.21 11.02
CA LYS A 53 7.00 -15.44 11.75
C LYS A 53 7.84 -14.16 11.75
N PRO A 54 7.92 -13.44 12.88
CA PRO A 54 8.70 -12.21 12.95
C PRO A 54 10.16 -12.51 12.63
N GLN A 55 10.82 -11.53 12.01
CA GLN A 55 12.24 -11.62 11.56
C GLN A 55 12.56 -12.74 10.56
N SER A 56 11.56 -13.43 10.02
CA SER A 56 11.77 -14.36 8.90
C SER A 56 12.22 -13.63 7.64
N VAL A 57 12.83 -14.36 6.70
CA VAL A 57 13.25 -13.79 5.40
C VAL A 57 12.05 -13.18 4.66
N ILE A 58 10.89 -13.85 4.68
CA ILE A 58 9.66 -13.34 4.04
C ILE A 58 9.22 -12.04 4.69
N HIS A 59 9.24 -11.94 6.02
CA HIS A 59 8.93 -10.71 6.74
C HIS A 59 9.87 -9.55 6.34
N THR A 60 11.18 -9.82 6.25
CA THR A 60 12.15 -8.81 5.83
C THR A 60 11.90 -8.34 4.40
N LEU A 61 11.64 -9.28 3.48
CA LEU A 61 11.35 -8.96 2.09
C LEU A 61 10.05 -8.17 1.95
N ASP A 62 8.97 -8.62 2.60
CA ASP A 62 7.69 -7.89 2.64
C ASP A 62 7.88 -6.45 3.12
N GLY A 63 8.59 -6.26 4.24
CA GLY A 63 8.87 -4.92 4.75
C GLY A 63 9.72 -4.04 3.83
N ILE A 64 10.62 -4.62 3.03
CA ILE A 64 11.41 -3.88 2.03
C ILE A 64 10.53 -3.47 0.84
N PHE A 65 9.78 -4.43 0.28
CA PHE A 65 8.93 -4.19 -0.89
C PHE A 65 7.76 -3.25 -0.57
N ALA A 66 7.22 -3.31 0.65
CA ALA A 66 6.17 -2.38 1.09
C ALA A 66 6.68 -0.94 1.16
N LYS A 67 7.87 -0.71 1.73
CA LYS A 67 8.50 0.62 1.78
C LYS A 67 8.85 1.14 0.39
N LEU A 68 9.43 0.29 -0.44
CA LEU A 68 9.79 0.64 -1.81
C LEU A 68 8.55 1.02 -2.62
N SER A 69 7.49 0.21 -2.52
CA SER A 69 6.19 0.49 -3.15
C SER A 69 5.63 1.81 -2.66
N PHE A 70 5.57 2.02 -1.36
CA PHE A 70 5.05 3.25 -0.76
C PHE A 70 5.77 4.50 -1.29
N VAL A 71 7.10 4.49 -1.30
CA VAL A 71 7.91 5.62 -1.78
C VAL A 71 7.70 5.86 -3.27
N LEU A 72 7.78 4.81 -4.10
CA LEU A 72 7.67 4.95 -5.55
C LEU A 72 6.26 5.38 -5.99
N PHE A 73 5.20 4.85 -5.37
CA PHE A 73 3.84 5.31 -5.63
C PHE A 73 3.63 6.76 -5.20
N SER A 74 4.13 7.15 -4.02
CA SER A 74 4.02 8.53 -3.53
C SER A 74 4.72 9.51 -4.47
N ILE A 75 5.96 9.19 -4.89
CA ILE A 75 6.72 10.03 -5.82
C ILE A 75 5.98 10.14 -7.16
N TYR A 76 5.56 9.00 -7.70
CA TYR A 76 4.86 8.98 -8.98
C TYR A 76 3.58 9.81 -8.94
N ILE A 77 2.70 9.58 -7.97
CA ILE A 77 1.40 10.25 -7.92
C ILE A 77 1.52 11.74 -7.62
N LEU A 78 2.42 12.15 -6.70
CA LEU A 78 2.49 13.54 -6.25
C LEU A 78 3.31 14.45 -7.17
N PHE A 79 4.25 13.89 -7.94
CA PHE A 79 5.22 14.69 -8.70
C PHE A 79 5.34 14.34 -10.18
N ILE A 80 4.95 13.12 -10.61
CA ILE A 80 5.12 12.68 -12.00
C ILE A 80 3.78 12.59 -12.73
N LYS A 81 2.77 12.02 -12.08
CA LYS A 81 1.42 11.91 -12.62
C LYS A 81 0.80 13.30 -12.66
N ASP A 82 0.18 13.60 -13.80
CA ASP A 82 -0.51 14.87 -14.02
C ASP A 82 -1.83 14.93 -13.23
N ILE A 83 -1.72 15.22 -11.93
CA ILE A 83 -2.84 15.35 -11.00
C ILE A 83 -2.86 16.78 -10.47
N HIS A 84 -4.02 17.44 -10.55
CA HIS A 84 -4.18 18.82 -10.13
C HIS A 84 -5.33 19.02 -9.13
N GLY A 85 -5.27 20.17 -8.46
CA GLY A 85 -6.34 20.65 -7.59
C GLY A 85 -6.70 19.69 -6.47
N LEU A 86 -7.99 19.38 -6.34
CA LEU A 86 -8.53 18.58 -5.25
C LEU A 86 -7.95 17.15 -5.21
N TRP A 87 -7.73 16.52 -6.37
CA TRP A 87 -7.19 15.15 -6.41
C TRP A 87 -5.75 15.07 -5.91
N TRP A 88 -4.96 16.11 -6.17
CA TRP A 88 -3.59 16.20 -5.65
C TRP A 88 -3.60 16.34 -4.13
N LEU A 89 -4.48 17.21 -3.59
CA LEU A 89 -4.65 17.39 -2.14
C LEU A 89 -5.14 16.10 -1.45
N ILE A 90 -6.09 15.39 -2.05
CA ILE A 90 -6.57 14.09 -1.56
C ILE A 90 -5.41 13.08 -1.53
N SER A 91 -4.63 13.01 -2.60
CA SER A 91 -3.47 12.10 -2.68
C SER A 91 -2.45 12.39 -1.60
N LEU A 92 -2.09 13.67 -1.42
CA LEU A 92 -1.17 14.11 -0.37
C LEU A 92 -1.69 13.73 1.02
N PHE A 93 -2.97 14.00 1.29
CA PHE A 93 -3.61 13.66 2.56
C PHE A 93 -3.58 12.14 2.84
N LEU A 94 -3.93 11.32 1.84
CA LEU A 94 -3.90 9.86 1.97
C LEU A 94 -2.49 9.33 2.24
N PHE A 95 -1.46 9.85 1.56
CA PHE A 95 -0.08 9.43 1.82
C PHE A 95 0.44 9.89 3.19
N MET A 96 0.06 11.07 3.66
CA MET A 96 0.41 11.54 5.01
C MET A 96 -0.25 10.69 6.10
N LEU A 97 -1.53 10.36 5.94
CA LEU A 97 -2.22 9.43 6.85
C LEU A 97 -1.62 8.03 6.80
N SER A 98 -1.29 7.53 5.60
CA SER A 98 -0.62 6.23 5.43
C SER A 98 0.73 6.19 6.13
N ALA A 99 1.55 7.24 5.98
CA ALA A 99 2.83 7.36 6.68
C ALA A 99 2.65 7.37 8.21
N THR A 100 1.62 8.04 8.70
CA THR A 100 1.28 8.09 10.13
C THR A 100 0.87 6.70 10.64
N ALA A 101 -0.05 6.03 9.93
CA ALA A 101 -0.49 4.68 10.28
C ALA A 101 0.67 3.68 10.26
N PHE A 102 1.54 3.76 9.25
CA PHE A 102 2.77 2.96 9.16
C PHE A 102 3.69 3.22 10.37
N TYR A 103 3.93 4.48 10.71
CA TYR A 103 4.79 4.84 11.84
C TYR A 103 4.24 4.30 13.17
N VAL A 104 2.96 4.52 13.45
CA VAL A 104 2.31 4.05 14.68
C VAL A 104 2.28 2.51 14.73
N SER A 105 1.93 1.85 13.62
CA SER A 105 1.98 0.38 13.52
C SER A 105 3.38 -0.16 13.84
N ASN A 106 4.43 0.46 13.29
CA ASN A 106 5.81 0.08 13.54
C ASN A 106 6.23 0.30 15.01
N MET A 107 5.78 1.39 15.64
CA MET A 107 6.02 1.61 17.09
C MET A 107 5.45 0.48 17.94
N HIS A 108 4.18 0.11 17.72
CA HIS A 108 3.54 -0.97 18.48
C HIS A 108 4.16 -2.34 18.18
N SER A 109 4.59 -2.61 16.93
CA SER A 109 5.22 -3.88 16.56
C SER A 109 6.51 -4.19 17.33
N LYS A 110 7.23 -3.14 17.77
CA LYS A 110 8.48 -3.26 18.53
C LYS A 110 8.23 -3.58 20.00
N ILE A 111 7.06 -3.24 20.52
CA ILE A 111 6.66 -3.51 21.91
C ILE A 111 6.02 -4.89 21.98
N ASP A 112 4.98 -5.11 21.17
CA ASP A 112 4.28 -6.38 21.03
C ASP A 112 3.84 -6.56 19.57
N TRP A 113 4.47 -7.53 18.93
CA TRP A 113 4.31 -7.85 17.52
C TRP A 113 2.86 -8.16 17.12
N CYS A 114 2.08 -8.84 17.97
CA CYS A 114 0.67 -9.14 17.67
C CYS A 114 -0.31 -8.32 18.52
N SER A 115 0.11 -7.13 18.98
CA SER A 115 -0.78 -6.23 19.71
C SER A 115 -1.95 -5.74 18.84
N ARG A 116 -3.09 -5.50 19.48
CA ARG A 116 -4.29 -4.98 18.82
C ARG A 116 -4.01 -3.68 18.06
N ASP A 117 -3.24 -2.78 18.66
CA ASP A 117 -2.91 -1.48 18.08
C ASP A 117 -1.99 -1.62 16.86
N HIS A 118 -0.94 -2.45 16.95
CA HIS A 118 -0.07 -2.74 15.80
C HIS A 118 -0.89 -3.17 14.59
N LEU A 119 -1.74 -4.18 14.81
CA LEU A 119 -2.51 -4.81 13.75
C LEU A 119 -3.61 -3.88 13.21
N LEU A 120 -4.24 -3.06 14.07
CA LEU A 120 -5.23 -2.06 13.66
C LEU A 120 -4.61 -1.00 12.74
N PHE A 121 -3.49 -0.40 13.17
CA PHE A 121 -2.82 0.62 12.35
C PHE A 121 -2.22 0.04 11.07
N HIS A 122 -1.81 -1.23 11.07
CA HIS A 122 -1.38 -1.93 9.86
C HIS A 122 -2.54 -2.13 8.88
N ALA A 123 -3.72 -2.53 9.38
CA ALA A 123 -4.93 -2.66 8.58
C ALA A 123 -5.36 -1.31 7.98
N ILE A 124 -5.34 -0.24 8.79
CA ILE A 124 -5.62 1.12 8.33
C ILE A 124 -4.63 1.53 7.24
N PHE A 125 -3.33 1.23 7.43
CA PHE A 125 -2.31 1.48 6.42
C PHE A 125 -2.61 0.77 5.09
N HIS A 126 -2.98 -0.51 5.10
CA HIS A 126 -3.39 -1.24 3.89
C HIS A 126 -4.55 -0.59 3.14
N ILE A 127 -5.56 -0.12 3.88
CA ILE A 127 -6.72 0.55 3.29
C ILE A 127 -6.30 1.90 2.68
N LEU A 128 -5.58 2.73 3.43
CA LEU A 128 -5.18 4.06 2.97
C LEU A 128 -4.24 3.99 1.77
N ILE A 129 -3.26 3.07 1.78
CA ILE A 129 -2.34 2.91 0.65
C ILE A 129 -3.04 2.32 -0.56
N SER A 130 -4.01 1.41 -0.38
CA SER A 130 -4.83 0.90 -1.47
C SER A 130 -5.61 2.03 -2.16
N LEU A 131 -6.26 2.91 -1.38
CA LEU A 131 -6.97 4.07 -1.89
C LEU A 131 -6.01 5.05 -2.60
N GLY A 132 -4.89 5.39 -1.96
CA GLY A 132 -3.90 6.31 -2.52
C GLY A 132 -3.30 5.79 -3.83
N CYS A 133 -2.85 4.54 -3.87
CA CYS A 133 -2.30 3.89 -5.07
C CYS A 133 -3.33 3.77 -6.20
N SER A 134 -4.62 3.60 -5.88
CA SER A 134 -5.68 3.52 -6.90
C SER A 134 -5.77 4.80 -7.74
N ILE A 135 -5.43 5.96 -7.16
CA ILE A 135 -5.45 7.26 -7.85
C ILE A 135 -4.48 7.28 -9.05
N ALA A 136 -3.36 6.52 -9.01
CA ALA A 136 -2.44 6.41 -10.15
C ALA A 136 -3.14 5.92 -11.43
N PHE A 137 -4.22 5.15 -11.28
CA PHE A 137 -4.87 4.41 -12.37
C PHE A 137 -6.28 4.93 -12.68
N ILE A 138 -6.79 5.90 -11.92
CA ILE A 138 -8.06 6.54 -12.24
C ILE A 138 -7.85 7.44 -13.47
N PRO A 139 -8.72 7.40 -14.49
CA PRO A 139 -8.73 8.39 -15.56
C PRO A 139 -9.17 9.73 -14.97
N ILE A 140 -8.21 10.49 -14.44
CA ILE A 140 -8.46 11.87 -14.03
C ILE A 140 -8.45 12.66 -15.34
N TYR A 141 -9.64 13.05 -15.79
CA TYR A 141 -9.81 13.87 -16.97
C TYR A 141 -8.97 15.14 -16.81
N SER A 142 -7.86 15.21 -17.55
CA SER A 142 -7.09 16.42 -17.77
C SER A 142 -7.97 17.39 -18.58
N ARG A 143 -8.82 18.16 -17.90
CA ARG A 143 -9.53 19.34 -18.41
C ARG A 143 -10.42 19.93 -17.30
N ILE A 144 -9.83 20.80 -16.50
CA ILE A 144 -10.47 22.05 -16.07
C ILE A 144 -9.51 23.16 -16.49
#